data_AF-A0AB39W2F0-F1
#
_entry.id   AF-A0AB39W2F0-F1
#
_cell.length_a   1.000
_cell.length_b   1.000
_cell.length_c   1.000
_cell.angle_alpha   90.00
_cell.angle_beta   90.00
_cell.angle_gamma   90.00
#
_symmetry.space_group_name_H-M   'P 1'
#
loop_
_entity.id
_entity.type
_entity.pdbx_description
1 polymer ?
#
loop_
_entity_poly.entity_id
_entity_poly.type
_entity_poly.pdbx_seq_one_letter_code
_entity_poly.pdbx_strand_id
1 'polypeptide(L)'
;MKIVQSFWSGNQKEFTNNYGWFNYKYNWMSWILSCHQLVKYHKDVELYTDQFGYDILIKKLQLPYTKVHVVHDKLNHYHKDLWAIAKIKTFQLQKEPFLHVDGDVFVWESLTEKFKDSNLVTQNLEITTHFYEVGWNIIYPKLTFIPEELKDYHNNRNNYACNMGIFGGTNLNFIQEFTRKSIEFVDENKLNFDEINILNFNIFFEQLFFHGFATQRKEKIDYLFTETPKDNEYKGFGDFHKVPNRTYLHLLGEYKRNATVCKFMEVYVMKYYPESYSKLSKMINYLGKNATEIDFLTTEKVNHLITSYKEELINNKLNIEHFLLKRDLYNEGLPILFDAFLTKKLNFEIVLIEGFEKKTHTENNNTVDYLEINELNCIPRIYPLDPIDKIMLHELEKSINYYEFIIRCKEYFDGDGFEECKEYLSLINNRLRKYIVMKIVHVFTF
;
A
#
# COMPACT_ATOMS: atom_id res chain seq x y z
N MET A 1 6.72 24.18 -0.34
CA MET A 1 6.16 23.37 0.76
C MET A 1 7.01 22.12 0.88
N LYS A 2 7.40 21.72 2.09
CA LYS A 2 8.21 20.50 2.29
C LYS A 2 7.34 19.29 2.61
N ILE A 3 7.86 18.09 2.33
CA ILE A 3 7.30 16.85 2.84
C ILE A 3 7.91 16.53 4.19
N VAL A 4 7.10 16.07 5.13
CA VAL A 4 7.56 15.51 6.41
C VAL A 4 6.96 14.12 6.62
N GLN A 5 7.73 13.21 7.22
CA GLN A 5 7.22 11.93 7.71
C GLN A 5 7.55 11.79 9.19
N SER A 6 6.77 10.97 9.90
CA SER A 6 6.96 10.72 11.33
C SER A 6 7.01 9.23 11.63
N PHE A 7 8.06 8.78 12.30
CA PHE A 7 8.13 7.43 12.88
C PHE A 7 8.37 7.53 14.39
N TRP A 8 7.61 6.79 15.18
CA TRP A 8 7.85 6.66 16.62
C TRP A 8 7.66 5.20 17.01
N SER A 9 8.64 4.65 17.71
CA SER A 9 8.66 3.25 18.12
C SER A 9 7.78 2.98 19.33
N GLY A 10 7.30 4.01 20.03
CA GLY A 10 6.54 3.81 21.27
C GLY A 10 7.41 3.35 22.43
N ASN A 11 8.68 3.79 22.49
CA ASN A 11 9.72 3.27 23.38
C ASN A 11 10.05 1.76 23.19
N GLN A 12 9.55 1.16 22.11
CA GLN A 12 9.84 -0.21 21.76
C GLN A 12 11.18 -0.28 21.03
N LYS A 13 11.91 -1.38 21.21
CA LYS A 13 13.25 -1.57 20.62
C LYS A 13 13.35 -2.85 19.79
N GLU A 14 12.21 -3.47 19.49
CA GLU A 14 12.14 -4.73 18.76
C GLU A 14 12.02 -4.47 17.26
N PHE A 15 13.04 -4.85 16.50
CA PHE A 15 13.03 -4.78 15.04
C PHE A 15 11.91 -5.64 14.40
N THR A 16 11.47 -6.68 15.11
CA THR A 16 10.45 -7.63 14.67
C THR A 16 9.03 -7.20 14.99
N ASN A 17 8.80 -6.00 15.56
CA ASN A 17 7.45 -5.47 15.68
C ASN A 17 6.88 -5.18 14.28
N ASN A 18 5.67 -5.67 14.02
CA ASN A 18 5.02 -5.54 12.74
C ASN A 18 4.28 -4.22 12.52
N TYR A 19 4.02 -3.41 13.55
CA TYR A 19 3.29 -2.14 13.44
C TYR A 19 1.97 -2.24 12.63
N GLY A 20 1.24 -3.35 12.81
CA GLY A 20 -0.03 -3.61 12.13
C GLY A 20 0.08 -4.22 10.72
N TRP A 21 1.30 -4.50 10.25
CA TRP A 21 1.55 -5.19 8.99
C TRP A 21 1.41 -6.71 9.11
N PHE A 22 1.09 -7.37 8.00
CA PHE A 22 1.03 -8.83 7.89
C PHE A 22 2.31 -9.51 8.43
N ASN A 23 3.47 -8.89 8.21
CA ASN A 23 4.76 -9.27 8.76
C ASN A 23 5.64 -8.02 8.96
N TYR A 24 6.53 -8.05 9.95
CA TYR A 24 7.43 -6.92 10.25
C TYR A 24 8.34 -6.52 9.09
N LYS A 25 8.70 -7.44 8.20
CA LYS A 25 9.50 -7.08 7.01
C LYS A 25 8.77 -6.07 6.11
N TYR A 26 7.44 -6.19 6.00
CA TYR A 26 6.64 -5.29 5.17
C TYR A 26 6.54 -3.88 5.75
N ASN A 27 6.58 -3.73 7.07
CA ASN A 27 6.70 -2.40 7.69
C ASN A 27 7.96 -1.68 7.18
N TRP A 28 9.11 -2.35 7.23
CA TRP A 28 10.37 -1.75 6.80
C TRP A 28 10.45 -1.53 5.29
N MET A 29 9.88 -2.43 4.48
CA MET A 29 9.74 -2.25 3.04
C MET A 29 8.83 -1.06 2.69
N SER A 30 7.78 -0.83 3.48
CA SER A 30 6.91 0.34 3.33
C SER A 30 7.70 1.63 3.52
N TRP A 31 8.53 1.71 4.57
CA TRP A 31 9.40 2.87 4.78
C TRP A 31 10.42 3.06 3.66
N ILE A 32 10.99 1.98 3.13
CA ILE A 32 11.87 2.03 1.95
C ILE A 32 11.11 2.64 0.77
N LEU A 33 9.95 2.08 0.41
CA LEU A 33 9.19 2.52 -0.75
C LEU A 33 8.71 3.97 -0.59
N SER A 34 8.09 4.29 0.55
CA SER A 34 7.53 5.61 0.84
C SER A 34 8.61 6.70 0.76
N CYS A 35 9.74 6.52 1.46
CA CYS A 35 10.82 7.51 1.46
C CYS A 35 11.41 7.73 0.07
N HIS A 36 11.76 6.64 -0.65
CA HIS A 36 12.34 6.75 -1.98
C HIS A 36 11.39 7.40 -2.99
N GLN A 37 10.10 7.04 -2.97
CA GLN A 37 9.11 7.67 -3.84
C GLN A 37 8.95 9.15 -3.51
N LEU A 38 8.89 9.52 -2.22
CA LEU A 38 8.78 10.93 -1.83
C LEU A 38 9.99 11.73 -2.28
N VAL A 39 11.22 11.23 -2.06
CA VAL A 39 12.45 11.90 -2.50
C VAL A 39 12.56 11.99 -4.03
N LYS A 40 12.03 11.00 -4.75
CA LYS A 40 12.00 11.02 -6.21
C LYS A 40 11.13 12.16 -6.78
N TYR A 41 10.05 12.53 -6.10
CA TYR A 41 9.08 13.53 -6.59
C TYR A 41 9.07 14.85 -5.81
N HIS A 42 9.87 14.99 -4.76
CA HIS A 42 9.91 16.17 -3.89
C HIS A 42 11.35 16.55 -3.54
N LYS A 43 11.62 17.85 -3.49
CA LYS A 43 12.96 18.38 -3.18
C LYS A 43 13.34 18.25 -1.71
N ASP A 44 12.38 18.46 -0.81
CA ASP A 44 12.60 18.49 0.63
C ASP A 44 11.71 17.45 1.32
N VAL A 45 12.33 16.39 1.84
CA VAL A 45 11.66 15.28 2.53
C VAL A 45 12.35 15.05 3.87
N GLU A 46 11.71 15.51 4.96
CA GLU A 46 12.27 15.42 6.30
C GLU A 46 11.65 14.26 7.10
N LEU A 47 12.45 13.56 7.90
CA LEU A 47 11.97 12.56 8.87
C LEU A 47 12.01 13.12 10.29
N TYR A 48 10.91 12.97 11.03
CA TYR A 48 10.83 13.21 12.46
C TYR A 48 10.72 11.86 13.17
N THR A 49 11.68 11.54 14.04
CA THR A 49 11.76 10.20 14.62
C THR A 49 12.34 10.17 16.04
N ASP A 50 12.38 8.99 16.64
CA ASP A 50 13.08 8.71 17.89
C ASP A 50 14.43 8.02 17.60
N GLN A 51 15.20 7.74 18.65
CA GLN A 51 16.52 7.16 18.49
C GLN A 51 16.48 5.78 17.81
N PHE A 52 15.46 4.98 18.11
CA PHE A 52 15.29 3.65 17.50
C PHE A 52 15.01 3.76 16.00
N GLY A 53 14.07 4.61 15.59
CA GLY A 53 13.78 4.88 14.19
C GLY A 53 14.97 5.45 13.45
N TYR A 54 15.73 6.37 14.05
CA TYR A 54 16.98 6.86 13.48
C TYR A 54 18.00 5.74 13.22
N ASP A 55 18.19 4.86 14.20
CA ASP A 55 19.15 3.77 14.08
C ASP A 55 18.76 2.80 12.94
N ILE A 56 17.48 2.45 12.83
CA ILE A 56 17.02 1.54 11.77
C ILE A 56 16.94 2.24 10.40
N LEU A 57 16.14 3.30 10.28
CA LEU A 57 15.82 3.94 9.00
C LEU A 57 17.03 4.66 8.41
N ILE A 58 17.89 5.25 9.24
CA ILE A 58 19.01 6.09 8.77
C ILE A 58 20.34 5.35 8.86
N LYS A 59 20.74 4.85 10.03
CA LYS A 59 22.07 4.23 10.15
C LYS A 59 22.16 2.89 9.42
N LYS A 60 21.10 2.07 9.47
CA LYS A 60 21.12 0.72 8.87
C LYS A 60 20.58 0.69 7.45
N LEU A 61 19.36 1.20 7.22
CA LEU A 61 18.74 1.19 5.89
C LEU A 61 19.24 2.32 4.98
N GLN A 62 19.78 3.40 5.56
CA GLN A 62 20.31 4.56 4.84
C GLN A 62 19.26 5.16 3.89
N LEU A 63 18.05 5.37 4.41
CA LEU A 63 16.97 5.98 3.64
C LEU A 63 17.32 7.42 3.26
N PRO A 64 16.98 7.87 2.03
CA PRO A 64 17.50 9.10 1.44
C PRO A 64 16.79 10.39 1.89
N TYR A 65 16.31 10.46 3.13
CA TYR A 65 15.71 11.70 3.67
C TYR A 65 16.69 12.86 3.58
N THR A 66 16.19 14.04 3.21
CA THR A 66 17.03 15.24 3.06
C THR A 66 17.43 15.83 4.40
N LYS A 67 16.63 15.58 5.45
CA LYS A 67 16.91 15.96 6.83
C LYS A 67 16.23 15.02 7.81
N VAL A 68 16.85 14.80 8.97
CA VAL A 68 16.31 13.94 10.02
C VAL A 68 16.35 14.65 11.38
N HIS A 69 15.27 14.54 12.14
CA HIS A 69 15.09 15.14 13.45
C HIS A 69 14.80 14.05 14.48
N VAL A 70 15.72 13.84 15.43
CA VAL A 70 15.54 12.88 16.53
C VAL A 70 14.90 13.59 17.72
N VAL A 71 13.57 13.62 17.75
CA VAL A 71 12.77 14.42 18.69
C VAL A 71 11.67 13.63 19.39
N HIS A 72 11.29 12.45 18.88
CA HIS A 72 10.17 11.66 19.41
C HIS A 72 10.52 10.85 20.66
N ASP A 73 11.78 10.77 21.09
CA ASP A 73 12.11 10.17 22.39
C ASP A 73 11.41 10.88 23.55
N LYS A 74 11.11 12.17 23.39
CA LYS A 74 10.34 12.96 24.36
C LYS A 74 8.90 12.45 24.52
N LEU A 75 8.37 11.70 23.57
CA LEU A 75 7.02 11.12 23.60
C LEU A 75 6.97 9.78 24.34
N ASN A 76 8.12 9.21 24.76
CA ASN A 76 8.19 7.89 25.41
C ASN A 76 7.46 7.80 26.77
N HIS A 77 6.91 8.91 27.26
CA HIS A 77 6.03 8.96 28.43
C HIS A 77 4.55 8.70 28.10
N TYR A 78 4.19 8.63 26.81
CA TYR A 78 2.87 8.24 26.31
C TYR A 78 2.79 6.72 26.14
N HIS A 79 1.57 6.20 26.12
CA HIS A 79 1.31 4.81 25.80
C HIS A 79 1.74 4.49 24.36
N LYS A 80 2.44 3.36 24.17
CA LYS A 80 3.04 2.95 22.90
C LYS A 80 2.05 2.81 21.73
N ASP A 81 0.77 2.59 22.03
CA ASP A 81 -0.30 2.42 21.03
C ASP A 81 -0.90 3.75 20.57
N LEU A 82 -0.47 4.90 21.11
CA LEU A 82 -0.85 6.24 20.63
C LEU A 82 -0.07 6.64 19.38
N TRP A 83 -0.17 5.84 18.30
CA TRP A 83 0.60 6.06 17.08
C TRP A 83 0.41 7.44 16.43
N ALA A 84 -0.76 8.08 16.57
CA ALA A 84 -1.03 9.39 16.01
C ALA A 84 -0.34 10.54 16.78
N ILE A 85 0.05 10.34 18.04
CA ILE A 85 0.64 11.42 18.86
C ILE A 85 1.96 11.93 18.26
N ALA A 86 2.74 11.04 17.64
CA ALA A 86 3.98 11.39 16.97
C ALA A 86 3.73 12.26 15.71
N LYS A 87 2.61 12.03 15.01
CA LYS A 87 2.22 12.86 13.87
C LYS A 87 1.78 14.24 14.34
N ILE A 88 0.88 14.31 15.32
CA ILE A 88 0.42 15.57 15.92
C ILE A 88 1.62 16.39 16.44
N LYS A 89 2.59 15.73 17.10
CA LYS A 89 3.81 16.40 17.53
C LYS A 89 4.66 16.89 16.38
N THR A 90 4.79 16.10 15.31
CA THR A 90 5.49 16.51 14.09
C THR A 90 4.84 17.75 13.47
N PHE A 91 3.51 17.81 13.39
CA PHE A 91 2.76 18.96 12.87
C PHE A 91 3.04 20.21 13.72
N GLN A 92 3.00 20.07 15.04
CA GLN A 92 3.29 21.14 16.00
C GLN A 92 4.72 21.70 15.86
N LEU A 93 5.67 20.92 15.36
CA LEU A 93 7.05 21.38 15.17
C LEU A 93 7.27 22.18 13.89
N GLN A 94 6.29 22.21 12.98
CA GLN A 94 6.44 22.88 11.68
C GLN A 94 6.36 24.40 11.82
N LYS A 95 7.27 25.09 11.13
CA LYS A 95 7.40 26.56 11.11
C LYS A 95 7.23 27.17 9.72
N GLU A 96 7.00 26.32 8.72
CA GLU A 96 6.82 26.68 7.33
C GLU A 96 5.78 25.73 6.70
N PRO A 97 5.15 26.08 5.58
CA PRO A 97 4.17 25.22 4.93
C PRO A 97 4.72 23.83 4.65
N PHE A 98 3.95 22.80 5.03
CA PHE A 98 4.33 21.40 4.92
C PHE A 98 3.16 20.51 4.49
N LEU A 99 3.49 19.32 3.98
CA LEU A 99 2.60 18.16 3.97
C LEU A 99 3.28 17.03 4.71
N HIS A 100 2.62 16.51 5.71
CA HIS A 100 2.92 15.21 6.28
C HIS A 100 2.36 14.12 5.38
N VAL A 101 3.10 13.02 5.26
CA VAL A 101 2.73 11.82 4.50
C VAL A 101 3.00 10.59 5.37
N ASP A 102 1.98 9.73 5.53
CA ASP A 102 2.12 8.49 6.31
C ASP A 102 3.17 7.53 5.68
N GLY A 103 3.82 6.71 6.51
CA GLY A 103 4.90 5.79 6.09
C GLY A 103 4.44 4.59 5.24
N ASP A 104 3.12 4.45 5.05
CA ASP A 104 2.40 3.47 4.24
C ASP A 104 1.72 4.09 3.01
N VAL A 105 2.05 5.35 2.72
CA VAL A 105 1.66 6.06 1.51
C VAL A 105 2.79 6.06 0.49
N PHE A 106 2.44 5.78 -0.77
CA PHE A 106 3.35 5.75 -1.91
C PHE A 106 2.81 6.61 -3.05
N VAL A 107 3.69 7.40 -3.67
CA VAL A 107 3.31 8.38 -4.70
C VAL A 107 4.13 8.23 -5.98
N TRP A 108 3.54 8.51 -7.14
CA TRP A 108 4.23 8.57 -8.44
C TRP A 108 4.18 9.97 -9.08
N GLU A 109 3.80 10.98 -8.30
CA GLU A 109 3.81 12.38 -8.70
C GLU A 109 4.06 13.29 -7.48
N SER A 110 4.26 14.59 -7.73
CA SER A 110 4.45 15.56 -6.65
C SER A 110 3.13 15.92 -5.98
N LEU A 111 3.06 15.76 -4.66
CA LEU A 111 1.96 16.26 -3.83
C LEU A 111 2.07 17.77 -3.60
N THR A 112 3.29 18.31 -3.52
CA THR A 112 3.51 19.72 -3.16
C THR A 112 3.10 20.69 -4.25
N GLU A 113 3.24 20.32 -5.53
CA GLU A 113 2.76 21.17 -6.64
C GLU A 113 1.24 21.25 -6.68
N LYS A 114 0.54 20.15 -6.34
CA LYS A 114 -0.93 20.08 -6.31
C LYS A 114 -1.55 20.98 -5.21
N PHE A 115 -0.86 21.13 -4.08
CA PHE A 115 -1.39 21.78 -2.88
C PHE A 115 -0.59 23.00 -2.42
N LYS A 116 0.20 23.60 -3.32
CA LYS A 116 1.10 24.71 -3.00
C LYS A 116 0.42 25.85 -2.23
N ASP A 117 -0.82 26.18 -2.61
CA ASP A 117 -1.59 27.31 -2.09
C ASP A 117 -2.75 26.89 -1.15
N SER A 118 -2.83 25.61 -0.79
CA SER A 118 -3.90 25.09 0.06
C SER A 118 -3.68 25.41 1.54
N ASN A 119 -4.71 25.98 2.19
CA ASN A 119 -4.67 26.35 3.61
C ASN A 119 -4.56 25.12 4.51
N LEU A 120 -5.43 24.14 4.25
CA LEU A 120 -5.51 22.85 4.95
C LEU A 120 -5.73 21.75 3.92
N VAL A 121 -5.01 20.65 4.06
CA VAL A 121 -5.03 19.52 3.14
C VAL A 121 -5.18 18.24 3.92
N THR A 122 -6.07 17.36 3.45
CA THR A 122 -6.14 15.96 3.89
C THR A 122 -6.29 15.02 2.70
N GLN A 123 -6.19 13.71 2.92
CA GLN A 123 -6.33 12.74 1.84
C GLN A 123 -7.76 12.76 1.26
N ASN A 124 -8.77 12.60 2.10
CA ASN A 124 -10.17 12.63 1.70
C ASN A 124 -11.06 12.87 2.92
N LEU A 125 -12.28 13.36 2.67
CA LEU A 125 -13.38 13.29 3.62
C LEU A 125 -13.90 11.84 3.65
N GLU A 126 -14.32 11.34 4.79
CA GLU A 126 -14.93 10.01 4.90
C GLU A 126 -16.15 10.03 5.80
N ILE A 127 -17.12 9.16 5.48
CA ILE A 127 -18.30 8.94 6.31
C ILE A 127 -17.92 7.99 7.43
N THR A 128 -18.10 8.42 8.68
CA THR A 128 -17.90 7.58 9.86
C THR A 128 -19.09 6.64 10.01
N THR A 129 -18.88 5.34 9.81
CA THR A 129 -19.88 4.28 9.95
C THR A 129 -19.54 3.39 11.15
N HIS A 130 -19.72 2.08 11.02
CA HIS A 130 -19.70 1.12 12.12
C HIS A 130 -18.41 1.16 12.94
N PHE A 131 -17.23 1.30 12.31
CA PHE A 131 -15.97 1.25 13.06
C PHE A 131 -15.78 2.49 13.95
N TYR A 132 -16.10 3.68 13.46
CA TYR A 132 -16.10 4.90 14.29
C TYR A 132 -17.19 4.88 15.36
N GLU A 133 -18.43 4.50 15.01
CA GLU A 133 -19.55 4.47 15.95
C GLU A 133 -19.29 3.52 17.12
N VAL A 134 -18.87 2.29 16.82
CA VAL A 134 -18.55 1.29 17.86
C VAL A 134 -17.35 1.75 18.69
N GLY A 135 -16.30 2.25 18.03
CA GLY A 135 -15.12 2.78 18.71
C GLY A 135 -15.48 3.91 19.68
N TRP A 136 -16.31 4.85 19.24
CA TRP A 136 -16.73 5.98 20.06
C TRP A 136 -17.59 5.52 21.22
N ASN A 137 -18.58 4.66 20.99
CA ASN A 137 -19.47 4.14 22.04
C ASN A 137 -18.75 3.40 23.16
N ILE A 138 -17.57 2.82 22.88
CA ILE A 138 -16.71 2.19 23.88
C ILE A 138 -15.87 3.23 24.61
N ILE A 139 -15.33 4.22 23.90
CA ILE A 139 -14.35 5.18 24.44
C ILE A 139 -15.04 6.34 25.18
N TYR A 140 -16.05 6.98 24.57
CA TYR A 140 -16.66 8.21 25.08
C TYR A 140 -17.14 8.09 26.54
N PRO A 141 -17.76 6.99 27.01
CA PRO A 141 -18.27 6.91 28.39
C PRO A 141 -17.16 6.92 29.44
N LYS A 142 -15.91 6.71 29.01
CA LYS A 142 -14.71 6.62 29.86
C LYS A 142 -13.85 7.88 29.80
N LEU A 143 -14.19 8.84 28.94
CA LEU A 143 -13.45 10.09 28.82
C LEU A 143 -13.85 11.06 29.94
N THR A 144 -12.86 11.63 30.61
CA THR A 144 -13.01 12.71 31.59
C THR A 144 -13.07 14.08 30.93
N PHE A 145 -12.56 14.20 29.71
CA PHE A 145 -12.56 15.44 28.95
C PHE A 145 -12.91 15.17 27.48
N ILE A 146 -13.85 15.96 26.94
CA ILE A 146 -14.25 15.93 25.53
C ILE A 146 -14.20 17.36 24.97
N PRO A 147 -13.42 17.63 23.91
CA PRO A 147 -13.39 18.93 23.27
C PRO A 147 -14.76 19.35 22.73
N GLU A 148 -15.06 20.65 22.78
CA GLU A 148 -16.33 21.19 22.28
C GLU A 148 -16.54 20.92 20.78
N GLU A 149 -15.45 20.82 20.04
CA GLU A 149 -15.40 20.46 18.62
C GLU A 149 -16.03 19.10 18.31
N LEU A 150 -16.10 18.18 19.29
CA LEU A 150 -16.68 16.85 19.12
C LEU A 150 -18.15 16.77 19.54
N LYS A 151 -18.75 17.85 20.05
CA LYS A 151 -20.15 17.87 20.50
C LYS A 151 -21.13 17.48 19.40
N ASP A 152 -20.93 17.94 18.17
CA ASP A 152 -21.85 17.62 17.07
C ASP A 152 -21.76 16.15 16.66
N TYR A 153 -20.57 15.56 16.70
CA TYR A 153 -20.41 14.13 16.48
C TYR A 153 -21.11 13.31 17.57
N HIS A 154 -20.87 13.65 18.85
CA HIS A 154 -21.50 12.97 19.97
C HIS A 154 -23.04 13.03 19.94
N ASN A 155 -23.60 14.13 19.42
CA ASN A 155 -25.04 14.31 19.29
C ASN A 155 -25.61 13.77 17.96
N ASN A 156 -24.83 12.98 17.20
CA ASN A 156 -25.21 12.43 15.89
C ASN A 156 -25.63 13.50 14.86
N ARG A 157 -25.06 14.71 14.96
CA ARG A 157 -25.27 15.82 14.01
C ARG A 157 -24.17 15.90 12.95
N ASN A 158 -23.08 15.16 13.15
CA ASN A 158 -21.96 15.05 12.23
C ASN A 158 -21.51 13.59 12.16
N ASN A 159 -21.22 13.09 10.97
CA ASN A 159 -20.77 11.72 10.72
C ASN A 159 -19.60 11.71 9.73
N TYR A 160 -18.72 12.72 9.81
CA TYR A 160 -17.54 12.82 8.95
C TYR A 160 -16.25 12.96 9.74
N ALA A 161 -15.20 12.36 9.19
CA ALA A 161 -13.82 12.51 9.60
C ALA A 161 -12.94 12.78 8.37
N CYS A 162 -11.69 13.19 8.57
CA CYS A 162 -10.73 13.37 7.48
C CYS A 162 -9.63 12.32 7.56
N ASN A 163 -9.48 11.50 6.52
CA ASN A 163 -8.35 10.59 6.42
C ASN A 163 -7.05 11.38 6.28
N MET A 164 -6.08 11.09 7.16
CA MET A 164 -4.82 11.84 7.25
C MET A 164 -3.61 11.12 6.66
N GLY A 165 -3.81 10.23 5.67
CA GLY A 165 -2.69 9.67 4.90
C GLY A 165 -1.76 10.74 4.32
N ILE A 166 -2.34 11.91 4.01
CA ILE A 166 -1.61 13.18 3.91
C ILE A 166 -2.29 14.22 4.80
N PHE A 167 -1.51 15.13 5.37
CA PHE A 167 -2.01 16.23 6.20
C PHE A 167 -1.11 17.46 6.15
N GLY A 168 -1.65 18.67 6.05
CA GLY A 168 -0.85 19.88 6.23
C GLY A 168 -1.47 21.09 5.56
N GLY A 169 -0.63 21.99 5.05
CA GLY A 169 -1.05 23.20 4.35
C GLY A 169 -0.26 24.44 4.76
N THR A 170 -0.77 25.61 4.36
CA THR A 170 -0.14 26.91 4.62
C THR A 170 -0.65 27.60 5.88
N ASN A 171 -1.81 27.22 6.42
CA ASN A 171 -2.40 27.83 7.61
C ASN A 171 -1.78 27.26 8.91
N LEU A 172 -0.54 27.65 9.18
CA LEU A 172 0.23 27.16 10.34
C LEU A 172 -0.42 27.54 11.67
N ASN A 173 -1.06 28.70 11.79
CA ASN A 173 -1.70 29.13 13.03
C ASN A 173 -2.85 28.18 13.41
N PHE A 174 -3.68 27.83 12.43
CA PHE A 174 -4.73 26.83 12.62
C PHE A 174 -4.15 25.48 13.05
N ILE A 175 -3.13 24.99 12.33
CA ILE A 175 -2.50 23.69 12.61
C ILE A 175 -1.88 23.66 14.02
N GLN A 176 -1.24 24.75 14.44
CA GLN A 176 -0.68 24.87 15.79
C GLN A 176 -1.76 24.84 16.87
N GLU A 177 -2.89 25.53 16.65
CA GLU A 177 -4.01 25.49 17.60
C GLU A 177 -4.68 24.11 17.64
N PHE A 178 -4.91 23.48 16.49
CA PHE A 178 -5.42 22.12 16.36
C PHE A 178 -4.53 21.14 17.14
N THR A 179 -3.22 21.12 16.87
CA THR A 179 -2.31 20.18 17.52
C THR A 179 -2.23 20.39 19.03
N ARG A 180 -2.28 21.64 19.51
CA ARG A 180 -2.33 21.95 20.95
C ARG A 180 -3.57 21.32 21.58
N LYS A 181 -4.75 21.49 20.96
CA LYS A 181 -6.00 20.93 21.48
C LYS A 181 -6.08 19.40 21.35
N SER A 182 -5.53 18.82 20.28
CA SER A 182 -5.41 17.35 20.16
C SER A 182 -4.56 16.76 21.27
N ILE A 183 -3.43 17.39 21.61
CA ILE A 183 -2.57 16.95 22.73
C ILE A 183 -3.29 17.12 24.07
N GLU A 184 -3.96 18.26 24.29
CA GLU A 184 -4.80 18.49 25.47
C GLU A 184 -5.88 17.39 25.62
N PHE A 185 -6.53 17.01 24.53
CA PHE A 185 -7.51 15.94 24.53
C PHE A 185 -6.92 14.59 24.96
N VAL A 186 -5.68 14.29 24.57
CA VAL A 186 -4.98 13.08 24.99
C VAL A 186 -4.53 13.17 26.45
N ASP A 187 -3.94 14.29 26.85
CA ASP A 187 -3.36 14.48 28.19
C ASP A 187 -4.42 14.46 29.30
N GLU A 188 -5.55 15.15 29.10
CA GLU A 188 -6.65 15.22 30.06
C GLU A 188 -7.38 13.88 30.26
N ASN A 189 -7.17 12.91 29.37
CA ASN A 189 -7.73 11.57 29.45
C ASN A 189 -6.71 10.48 29.80
N LYS A 190 -5.45 10.85 30.09
CA LYS A 190 -4.34 9.90 30.31
C LYS A 190 -4.62 8.90 31.44
N LEU A 191 -5.33 9.32 32.48
CA LEU A 191 -5.68 8.45 33.63
C LEU A 191 -6.67 7.33 33.27
N ASN A 192 -7.38 7.45 32.15
CA ASN A 192 -8.39 6.48 31.72
C ASN A 192 -7.87 5.53 30.62
N PHE A 193 -6.58 5.59 30.29
CA PHE A 193 -5.99 4.78 29.21
C PHE A 193 -6.17 3.26 29.42
N ASP A 194 -6.19 2.80 30.67
CA ASP A 194 -6.45 1.39 31.00
C ASP A 194 -7.93 0.99 30.77
N GLU A 195 -8.83 1.95 30.63
CA GLU A 195 -10.27 1.74 30.42
C GLU A 195 -10.72 1.93 28.96
N ILE A 196 -9.85 2.45 28.09
CA ILE A 196 -10.18 2.73 26.69
C ILE A 196 -9.34 1.91 25.71
N ASN A 197 -9.90 1.68 24.53
CA ASN A 197 -9.10 1.18 23.41
C ASN A 197 -8.19 2.29 22.87
N ILE A 198 -6.97 2.38 23.39
CA ILE A 198 -5.97 3.39 23.03
C ILE A 198 -5.65 3.36 21.53
N LEU A 199 -5.61 2.17 20.93
CA LEU A 199 -5.33 2.02 19.50
C LEU A 199 -6.37 2.76 18.65
N ASN A 200 -7.65 2.61 19.00
CA ASN A 200 -8.75 3.30 18.33
C ASN A 200 -8.83 4.77 18.75
N PHE A 201 -8.37 5.15 19.95
CA PHE A 201 -8.41 6.54 20.41
C PHE A 201 -7.71 7.52 19.44
N ASN A 202 -6.68 7.06 18.75
CA ASN A 202 -5.94 7.82 17.74
C ASN A 202 -6.80 8.51 16.69
N ILE A 203 -7.80 7.82 16.13
CA ILE A 203 -8.63 8.39 15.06
C ILE A 203 -9.49 9.56 15.56
N PHE A 204 -9.80 9.60 16.86
CA PHE A 204 -10.67 10.61 17.44
C PHE A 204 -9.96 11.93 17.68
N PHE A 205 -8.73 11.92 18.21
CA PHE A 205 -7.97 13.16 18.42
C PHE A 205 -7.21 13.64 17.17
N GLU A 206 -7.03 12.77 16.18
CA GLU A 206 -6.41 13.10 14.89
C GLU A 206 -7.48 13.48 13.85
N GLN A 207 -8.25 12.51 13.36
CA GLN A 207 -9.07 12.63 12.15
C GLN A 207 -10.43 13.29 12.42
N LEU A 208 -11.15 12.79 13.42
CA LEU A 208 -12.47 13.30 13.78
C LEU A 208 -12.38 14.70 14.39
N PHE A 209 -11.47 14.89 15.34
CA PHE A 209 -11.29 16.18 16.00
C PHE A 209 -10.85 17.26 15.02
N PHE A 210 -9.94 16.97 14.07
CA PHE A 210 -9.58 17.93 13.02
C PHE A 210 -10.79 18.38 12.20
N HIS A 211 -11.62 17.43 11.74
CA HIS A 211 -12.80 17.75 10.96
C HIS A 211 -13.78 18.65 11.73
N GLY A 212 -14.06 18.32 13.00
CA GLY A 212 -14.88 19.15 13.87
C GLY A 212 -14.29 20.55 14.09
N PHE A 213 -12.98 20.62 14.33
CA PHE A 213 -12.25 21.85 14.58
C PHE A 213 -12.21 22.79 13.36
N ALA A 214 -12.04 22.23 12.15
CA ALA A 214 -12.11 22.97 10.88
C ALA A 214 -13.53 23.46 10.57
N THR A 215 -14.53 22.61 10.79
CA THR A 215 -15.95 22.94 10.56
C THR A 215 -16.38 24.12 11.43
N GLN A 216 -16.05 24.10 12.73
CA GLN A 216 -16.41 25.19 13.64
C GLN A 216 -15.74 26.53 13.28
N ARG A 217 -14.49 26.49 12.78
CA ARG A 217 -13.76 27.68 12.32
C ARG A 217 -14.12 28.11 10.89
N LYS A 218 -14.97 27.35 10.19
CA LYS A 218 -15.35 27.57 8.78
C LYS A 218 -14.13 27.61 7.86
N GLU A 219 -13.13 26.79 8.17
CA GLU A 219 -11.92 26.66 7.36
C GLU A 219 -12.17 25.71 6.20
N LYS A 220 -11.68 26.07 5.01
CA LYS A 220 -11.77 25.23 3.82
C LYS A 220 -10.68 24.16 3.89
N ILE A 221 -11.07 22.90 3.70
CA ILE A 221 -10.16 21.77 3.54
C ILE A 221 -10.11 21.39 2.06
N ASP A 222 -8.92 21.31 1.50
CA ASP A 222 -8.69 20.73 0.18
C ASP A 222 -8.37 19.23 0.32
N TYR A 223 -8.94 18.41 -0.55
CA TYR A 223 -8.81 16.94 -0.50
C TYR A 223 -8.00 16.41 -1.68
N LEU A 224 -7.20 15.35 -1.46
CA LEU A 224 -6.53 14.63 -2.55
C LEU A 224 -7.52 13.90 -3.46
N PHE A 225 -8.51 13.26 -2.85
CA PHE A 225 -9.62 12.59 -3.52
C PHE A 225 -10.93 13.33 -3.23
N THR A 226 -11.75 13.47 -4.27
CA THR A 226 -13.06 14.13 -4.17
C THR A 226 -14.15 13.20 -3.65
N GLU A 227 -13.90 11.89 -3.70
CA GLU A 227 -14.78 10.86 -3.21
C GLU A 227 -14.86 10.86 -1.68
N THR A 228 -16.06 10.63 -1.17
CA THR A 228 -16.33 10.50 0.28
C THR A 228 -16.69 9.04 0.59
N PRO A 229 -15.71 8.13 0.67
CA PRO A 229 -15.97 6.74 1.00
C PRO A 229 -16.50 6.61 2.44
N LYS A 230 -17.16 5.49 2.71
CA LYS A 230 -17.34 5.04 4.10
C LYS A 230 -15.99 4.57 4.64
N ASP A 231 -15.77 4.74 5.93
CA ASP A 231 -14.59 4.20 6.60
C ASP A 231 -14.42 2.71 6.32
N ASN A 232 -13.16 2.31 6.06
CA ASN A 232 -12.77 0.96 5.63
C ASN A 232 -13.29 0.49 4.25
N GLU A 233 -14.03 1.29 3.47
CA GLU A 233 -14.53 0.93 2.13
C GLU A 233 -13.69 1.53 0.97
N TYR A 234 -12.40 1.76 1.17
CA TYR A 234 -11.52 2.34 0.14
C TYR A 234 -11.26 1.35 -1.00
N LYS A 235 -11.21 1.84 -2.24
CA LYS A 235 -11.01 1.02 -3.45
C LYS A 235 -9.70 1.33 -4.17
N GLY A 236 -8.90 0.28 -4.36
CA GLY A 236 -7.71 0.29 -5.20
C GLY A 236 -6.48 0.96 -4.58
N PHE A 237 -6.48 1.24 -3.28
CA PHE A 237 -5.29 1.79 -2.60
C PHE A 237 -4.13 0.79 -2.49
N GLY A 238 -4.36 -0.49 -2.80
CA GLY A 238 -3.33 -1.53 -2.95
C GLY A 238 -3.08 -1.97 -4.40
N ASP A 239 -3.58 -1.24 -5.41
CA ASP A 239 -3.48 -1.63 -6.83
C ASP A 239 -2.09 -1.36 -7.43
N PHE A 240 -1.05 -2.03 -6.90
CA PHE A 240 0.31 -1.95 -7.44
C PHE A 240 0.38 -2.26 -8.94
N HIS A 241 -0.42 -3.19 -9.42
CA HIS A 241 -0.49 -3.55 -10.82
C HIS A 241 -1.05 -2.43 -11.75
N LYS A 242 -1.45 -1.27 -11.21
CA LYS A 242 -1.88 -0.07 -11.95
C LYS A 242 -0.86 1.08 -11.89
N VAL A 243 0.21 0.97 -11.11
CA VAL A 243 1.25 2.00 -11.06
C VAL A 243 2.13 1.90 -12.32
N PRO A 244 2.65 3.01 -12.87
CA PRO A 244 2.61 4.38 -12.35
C PRO A 244 1.35 5.18 -12.73
N ASN A 245 0.43 4.61 -13.54
CA ASN A 245 -0.78 5.33 -13.97
C ASN A 245 -1.71 5.67 -12.80
N ARG A 246 -1.78 4.79 -11.80
CA ARG A 246 -2.27 5.15 -10.46
C ARG A 246 -1.13 5.81 -9.69
N THR A 247 -1.29 7.09 -9.40
CA THR A 247 -0.22 7.92 -8.85
C THR A 247 -0.15 7.96 -7.33
N TYR A 248 -1.12 7.34 -6.64
CA TYR A 248 -1.19 7.30 -5.18
C TYR A 248 -1.70 5.94 -4.71
N LEU A 249 -0.99 5.36 -3.73
CA LEU A 249 -1.39 4.17 -2.97
C LEU A 249 -1.26 4.48 -1.49
N HIS A 250 -2.16 3.92 -0.67
CA HIS A 250 -2.12 4.04 0.78
C HIS A 250 -2.54 2.71 1.39
N LEU A 251 -1.57 1.94 1.87
CA LEU A 251 -1.83 0.64 2.47
C LEU A 251 -2.29 0.80 3.90
N LEU A 252 -3.54 1.21 4.10
CA LEU A 252 -4.16 1.35 5.42
C LEU A 252 -5.03 0.13 5.77
N GLY A 253 -5.20 -0.16 7.06
CA GLY A 253 -6.12 -1.20 7.54
C GLY A 253 -5.90 -2.58 6.90
N GLU A 254 -6.90 -3.09 6.20
CA GLU A 254 -6.87 -4.42 5.57
C GLU A 254 -5.79 -4.57 4.50
N TYR A 255 -5.42 -3.49 3.82
CA TYR A 255 -4.36 -3.52 2.80
C TYR A 255 -3.01 -3.95 3.39
N LYS A 256 -2.67 -3.54 4.62
CA LYS A 256 -1.46 -3.96 5.34
C LYS A 256 -1.46 -5.44 5.72
N ARG A 257 -2.65 -6.02 5.85
CA ARG A 257 -2.87 -7.41 6.28
C ARG A 257 -3.06 -8.36 5.09
N ASN A 258 -3.15 -7.82 3.87
CA ASN A 258 -3.28 -8.59 2.66
C ASN A 258 -1.90 -9.04 2.16
N ALA A 259 -1.61 -10.35 2.27
CA ALA A 259 -0.33 -10.93 1.86
C ALA A 259 -0.01 -10.68 0.37
N THR A 260 -1.01 -10.69 -0.51
CA THR A 260 -0.84 -10.42 -1.95
C THR A 260 -0.41 -8.97 -2.19
N VAL A 261 -1.04 -8.00 -1.51
CA VAL A 261 -0.68 -6.59 -1.63
C VAL A 261 0.73 -6.33 -1.08
N CYS A 262 1.05 -6.92 0.08
CA CYS A 262 2.40 -6.87 0.65
C CYS A 262 3.44 -7.48 -0.30
N LYS A 263 3.09 -8.58 -1.00
CA LYS A 263 3.98 -9.22 -1.95
C LYS A 263 4.23 -8.35 -3.19
N PHE A 264 3.21 -7.64 -3.69
CA PHE A 264 3.42 -6.67 -4.76
C PHE A 264 4.36 -5.54 -4.33
N MET A 265 4.20 -5.01 -3.12
CA MET A 265 5.13 -4.01 -2.57
C MET A 265 6.56 -4.55 -2.48
N GLU A 266 6.75 -5.78 -1.99
CA GLU A 266 8.06 -6.42 -1.90
C GLU A 266 8.72 -6.53 -3.28
N VAL A 267 8.02 -7.03 -4.29
CA VAL A 267 8.54 -7.15 -5.66
C VAL A 267 8.85 -5.78 -6.26
N TYR A 268 8.00 -4.77 -6.01
CA TYR A 268 8.26 -3.40 -6.44
C TYR A 268 9.57 -2.86 -5.83
N VAL A 269 9.76 -3.05 -4.52
CA VAL A 269 10.98 -2.65 -3.81
C VAL A 269 12.21 -3.41 -4.31
N MET A 270 12.09 -4.72 -4.55
CA MET A 270 13.17 -5.53 -5.14
C MET A 270 13.58 -5.01 -6.52
N LYS A 271 12.63 -4.59 -7.35
CA LYS A 271 12.90 -4.15 -8.73
C LYS A 271 13.47 -2.74 -8.80
N TYR A 272 12.87 -1.80 -8.08
CA TYR A 272 13.19 -0.37 -8.23
C TYR A 272 14.14 0.17 -7.16
N TYR A 273 14.25 -0.50 -6.02
CA TYR A 273 15.16 -0.14 -4.92
C TYR A 273 15.97 -1.35 -4.40
N PRO A 274 16.62 -2.13 -5.30
CA PRO A 274 17.23 -3.42 -4.96
C PRO A 274 18.29 -3.33 -3.87
N GLU A 275 19.11 -2.28 -3.85
CA GLU A 275 20.16 -2.12 -2.84
C GLU A 275 19.57 -1.86 -1.45
N SER A 276 18.47 -1.10 -1.35
CA SER A 276 17.74 -0.90 -0.10
C SER A 276 17.06 -2.19 0.36
N TYR A 277 16.46 -2.95 -0.56
CA TYR A 277 15.93 -4.28 -0.26
C TYR A 277 17.03 -5.19 0.31
N SER A 278 18.17 -5.29 -0.37
CA SER A 278 19.31 -6.10 0.06
C SER A 278 19.84 -5.70 1.43
N LYS A 279 19.92 -4.40 1.76
CA LYS A 279 20.29 -3.95 3.12
C LYS A 279 19.33 -4.48 4.18
N LEU A 280 18.02 -4.39 3.93
CA LEU A 280 17.00 -4.94 4.82
C LEU A 280 17.13 -6.47 4.93
N SER A 281 17.26 -7.18 3.81
CA SER A 281 17.38 -8.64 3.78
C SER A 281 18.60 -9.14 4.54
N LYS A 282 19.76 -8.47 4.43
CA LYS A 282 20.95 -8.80 5.24
C LYS A 282 20.67 -8.69 6.74
N MET A 283 19.95 -7.65 7.16
CA MET A 283 19.56 -7.49 8.57
C MET A 283 18.62 -8.62 9.02
N ILE A 284 17.62 -8.95 8.21
CA ILE A 284 16.66 -10.02 8.50
C ILE A 284 17.39 -11.37 8.60
N ASN A 285 18.23 -11.71 7.61
CA ASN A 285 19.01 -12.95 7.59
C ASN A 285 19.94 -13.06 8.81
N TYR A 286 20.59 -11.95 9.21
CA TYR A 286 21.44 -11.89 10.39
C TYR A 286 20.66 -12.15 11.70
N LEU A 287 19.45 -11.60 11.83
CA LEU A 287 18.61 -11.75 13.02
C LEU A 287 17.89 -13.11 13.09
N GLY A 288 17.40 -13.60 11.94
CA GLY A 288 16.56 -14.79 11.85
C GLY A 288 17.30 -16.13 11.95
N LYS A 289 18.64 -16.13 11.97
CA LYS A 289 19.52 -17.32 11.93
C LYS A 289 19.26 -18.30 10.77
N ASN A 290 18.38 -17.95 9.84
CA ASN A 290 18.07 -18.66 8.60
C ASN A 290 18.14 -17.65 7.45
N ALA A 291 18.97 -17.92 6.44
CA ALA A 291 19.18 -17.04 5.29
C ALA A 291 18.09 -17.27 4.22
N THR A 292 16.86 -16.84 4.50
CA THR A 292 15.73 -17.02 3.57
C THR A 292 15.51 -15.82 2.65
N GLU A 293 15.87 -14.61 3.08
CA GLU A 293 15.66 -13.41 2.26
C GLU A 293 16.77 -13.21 1.23
N ILE A 294 16.40 -12.69 0.06
CA ILE A 294 17.35 -12.41 -1.02
C ILE A 294 18.14 -11.14 -0.67
N ASP A 295 19.45 -11.25 -0.51
CA ASP A 295 20.27 -10.15 0.04
C ASP A 295 21.41 -9.67 -0.87
N PHE A 296 21.42 -10.16 -2.11
CA PHE A 296 22.44 -9.88 -3.13
C PHE A 296 21.95 -8.96 -4.27
N LEU A 297 20.71 -8.47 -4.23
CA LEU A 297 20.17 -7.64 -5.31
C LEU A 297 20.91 -6.30 -5.40
N THR A 298 21.27 -5.97 -6.63
CA THR A 298 21.73 -4.66 -7.10
C THR A 298 20.96 -4.34 -8.37
N THR A 299 21.00 -3.07 -8.80
CA THR A 299 20.36 -2.64 -10.05
C THR A 299 20.85 -3.46 -11.25
N GLU A 300 22.16 -3.73 -11.33
CA GLU A 300 22.75 -4.57 -12.37
C GLU A 300 22.24 -6.02 -12.30
N LYS A 301 22.20 -6.61 -11.10
CA LYS A 301 21.74 -7.98 -10.92
C LYS A 301 20.27 -8.13 -11.28
N VAL A 302 19.41 -7.16 -10.91
CA VAL A 302 18.00 -7.15 -11.29
C VAL A 302 17.85 -7.11 -12.82
N ASN A 303 18.56 -6.21 -13.50
CA ASN A 303 18.51 -6.11 -14.97
C ASN A 303 18.98 -7.41 -15.65
N HIS A 304 20.05 -8.02 -15.15
CA HIS A 304 20.53 -9.31 -15.64
C HIS A 304 19.50 -10.42 -15.44
N LEU A 305 18.89 -10.53 -14.25
CA LEU A 305 17.86 -11.53 -13.95
C LEU A 305 16.63 -11.37 -14.87
N ILE A 306 16.16 -10.14 -15.08
CA ILE A 306 15.05 -9.84 -15.99
C ILE A 306 15.39 -10.20 -17.44
N THR A 307 16.59 -9.86 -17.90
CA THR A 307 17.04 -10.13 -19.28
C THR A 307 17.21 -11.62 -19.53
N SER A 308 17.91 -12.32 -18.63
CA SER A 308 18.06 -13.78 -18.66
C SER A 308 16.70 -14.46 -18.74
N TYR A 309 15.77 -14.04 -17.90
CA TYR A 309 14.43 -14.64 -17.88
C TYR A 309 13.65 -14.38 -19.17
N LYS A 310 13.78 -13.20 -19.77
CA LYS A 310 13.20 -12.91 -21.09
C LYS A 310 13.75 -13.86 -22.17
N GLU A 311 15.06 -14.07 -22.19
CA GLU A 311 15.70 -15.00 -23.13
C GLU A 311 15.27 -16.45 -22.89
N GLU A 312 15.17 -16.87 -21.63
CA GLU A 312 14.66 -18.19 -21.24
C GLU A 312 13.22 -18.42 -21.72
N LEU A 313 12.34 -17.41 -21.61
CA LEU A 313 10.96 -17.46 -22.11
C LEU A 313 10.91 -17.58 -23.64
N ILE A 314 11.67 -16.74 -24.35
CA ILE A 314 11.71 -16.73 -25.83
C ILE A 314 12.22 -18.06 -26.38
N ASN A 315 13.21 -18.65 -25.72
CA ASN A 315 13.82 -19.91 -26.15
C ASN A 315 13.11 -21.16 -25.61
N ASN A 316 12.06 -21.00 -24.80
CA ASN A 316 11.36 -22.07 -24.10
C ASN A 316 12.31 -23.00 -23.31
N LYS A 317 13.28 -22.40 -22.60
CA LYS A 317 14.32 -23.08 -21.81
C LYS A 317 14.48 -22.40 -20.45
N LEU A 318 13.52 -22.63 -19.55
CA LEU A 318 13.51 -22.06 -18.22
C LEU A 318 14.65 -22.63 -17.36
N ASN A 319 15.42 -21.74 -16.73
CA ASN A 319 16.40 -22.13 -15.74
C ASN A 319 15.80 -22.06 -14.33
N ILE A 320 15.87 -23.18 -13.60
CA ILE A 320 15.35 -23.36 -12.24
C ILE A 320 16.03 -22.42 -11.23
N GLU A 321 17.29 -22.07 -11.46
CA GLU A 321 18.03 -21.16 -10.59
C GLU A 321 17.33 -19.81 -10.49
N HIS A 322 16.92 -19.45 -9.26
CA HIS A 322 16.20 -18.21 -8.96
C HIS A 322 14.93 -18.01 -9.80
N PHE A 323 14.29 -19.08 -10.28
CA PHE A 323 13.13 -19.01 -11.16
C PHE A 323 12.03 -18.07 -10.65
N LEU A 324 11.55 -18.25 -9.41
CA LEU A 324 10.47 -17.42 -8.85
C LEU A 324 10.87 -15.94 -8.75
N LEU A 325 12.13 -15.65 -8.40
CA LEU A 325 12.64 -14.28 -8.33
C LEU A 325 12.68 -13.64 -9.72
N LYS A 326 13.22 -14.34 -10.71
CA LYS A 326 13.27 -13.90 -12.11
C LYS A 326 11.87 -13.62 -12.66
N ARG A 327 10.94 -14.56 -12.45
CA ARG A 327 9.51 -14.44 -12.82
C ARG A 327 8.89 -13.19 -12.21
N ASP A 328 9.05 -13.01 -10.90
CA ASP A 328 8.44 -11.90 -10.16
C ASP A 328 8.99 -10.53 -10.63
N LEU A 329 10.30 -10.41 -10.80
CA LEU A 329 10.96 -9.19 -11.29
C LEU A 329 10.55 -8.83 -12.73
N TYR A 330 10.41 -9.84 -13.58
CA TYR A 330 9.94 -9.66 -14.96
C TYR A 330 8.47 -9.23 -15.02
N ASN A 331 7.62 -9.85 -14.19
CA ASN A 331 6.17 -9.59 -14.18
C ASN A 331 5.82 -8.19 -13.66
N GLU A 332 6.64 -7.58 -12.81
CA GLU A 332 6.41 -6.23 -12.31
C GLU A 332 6.39 -5.21 -13.47
N GLY A 333 5.28 -4.50 -13.66
CA GLY A 333 5.04 -3.62 -14.82
C GLY A 333 4.48 -4.29 -16.07
N LEU A 334 4.43 -5.63 -16.12
CA LEU A 334 3.87 -6.38 -17.26
C LEU A 334 2.36 -6.11 -17.49
N PRO A 335 1.50 -5.92 -16.46
CA PRO A 335 0.10 -5.54 -16.68
C PRO A 335 -0.05 -4.22 -17.45
N ILE A 336 0.79 -3.22 -17.18
CA ILE A 336 0.76 -1.94 -17.89
C ILE A 336 1.25 -2.10 -19.34
N LEU A 337 2.27 -2.91 -19.55
CA LEU A 337 2.75 -3.23 -20.89
C LEU A 337 1.68 -3.95 -21.72
N PHE A 338 0.96 -4.90 -21.10
CA PHE A 338 -0.17 -5.58 -21.71
C PHE A 338 -1.29 -4.60 -22.09
N ASP A 339 -1.69 -3.70 -21.16
CA ASP A 339 -2.68 -2.66 -21.44
C ASP A 339 -2.25 -1.77 -22.63
N ALA A 340 -0.95 -1.46 -22.73
CA ALA A 340 -0.38 -0.72 -23.85
C ALA A 340 -0.41 -1.51 -25.17
N PHE A 341 -0.15 -2.82 -25.16
CA PHE A 341 -0.27 -3.66 -26.35
C PHE A 341 -1.70 -3.65 -26.89
N LEU A 342 -2.69 -3.85 -26.01
CA LEU A 342 -4.10 -3.82 -26.40
C LEU A 342 -4.51 -2.45 -26.96
N THR A 343 -4.16 -1.37 -26.26
CA THR A 343 -4.51 0.00 -26.67
C THR A 343 -3.90 0.37 -28.03
N LYS A 344 -2.65 -0.04 -28.26
CA LYS A 344 -1.92 0.23 -29.51
C LYS A 344 -2.21 -0.81 -30.61
N LYS A 345 -3.06 -1.81 -30.35
CA LYS A 345 -3.35 -2.93 -31.26
C LYS A 345 -2.07 -3.62 -31.76
N LEU A 346 -1.10 -3.77 -30.86
CA LEU A 346 0.13 -4.49 -31.14
C LEU A 346 -0.12 -5.98 -30.97
N ASN A 347 0.44 -6.77 -31.88
CA ASN A 347 0.43 -8.21 -31.73
C ASN A 347 1.52 -8.64 -30.72
N PHE A 348 1.28 -9.71 -29.97
CA PHE A 348 2.21 -10.25 -28.98
C PHE A 348 1.98 -11.75 -28.78
N GLU A 349 2.97 -12.43 -28.23
CA GLU A 349 2.86 -13.82 -27.81
C GLU A 349 2.37 -13.90 -26.37
N ILE A 350 1.58 -14.94 -26.09
CA ILE A 350 1.14 -15.32 -24.75
C ILE A 350 1.77 -16.68 -24.43
N VAL A 351 2.43 -16.75 -23.28
CA VAL A 351 3.07 -17.97 -22.79
C VAL A 351 2.54 -18.31 -21.42
N LEU A 352 2.02 -19.53 -21.27
CA LEU A 352 1.74 -20.13 -19.97
C LEU A 352 3.06 -20.45 -19.28
N ILE A 353 3.25 -19.95 -18.07
CA ILE A 353 4.52 -20.11 -17.33
C ILE A 353 4.43 -21.16 -16.24
N GLU A 354 5.58 -21.65 -15.78
CA GLU A 354 5.65 -22.56 -14.63
C GLU A 354 5.48 -21.81 -13.29
N GLY A 355 5.49 -22.57 -12.18
CA GLY A 355 5.42 -22.01 -10.83
C GLY A 355 4.01 -21.95 -10.23
N PHE A 356 3.09 -22.74 -10.76
CA PHE A 356 1.81 -23.05 -10.12
C PHE A 356 1.45 -24.52 -10.32
N GLU A 357 0.58 -25.04 -9.46
CA GLU A 357 0.03 -26.39 -9.55
C GLU A 357 -1.49 -26.33 -9.72
N LYS A 358 -2.05 -27.15 -10.61
CA LYS A 358 -3.50 -27.34 -10.69
C LYS A 358 -3.93 -28.32 -9.60
N LYS A 359 -4.86 -27.89 -8.76
CA LYS A 359 -5.42 -28.69 -7.66
C LYS A 359 -6.94 -28.72 -7.75
N THR A 360 -7.51 -29.73 -7.11
CA THR A 360 -8.97 -29.93 -7.04
C THR A 360 -9.33 -30.15 -5.58
N HIS A 361 -10.35 -29.45 -5.10
CA HIS A 361 -10.90 -29.65 -3.77
C HIS A 361 -12.37 -30.04 -3.89
N THR A 362 -12.78 -31.08 -3.18
CA THR A 362 -14.17 -31.55 -3.14
C THR A 362 -14.68 -31.49 -1.70
N GLU A 363 -15.72 -30.68 -1.48
CA GLU A 363 -16.42 -30.58 -0.20
C GLU A 363 -17.93 -30.57 -0.45
N ASN A 364 -18.69 -31.39 0.29
CA ASN A 364 -20.16 -31.46 0.19
C ASN A 364 -20.70 -31.63 -1.25
N ASN A 365 -20.10 -32.52 -2.05
CA ASN A 365 -20.40 -32.75 -3.48
C ASN A 365 -20.13 -31.56 -4.43
N ASN A 366 -19.53 -30.47 -3.93
CA ASN A 366 -19.02 -29.39 -4.78
C ASN A 366 -17.53 -29.61 -5.03
N THR A 367 -17.17 -29.78 -6.30
CA THR A 367 -15.77 -29.88 -6.73
C THR A 367 -15.34 -28.55 -7.33
N VAL A 368 -14.29 -27.95 -6.76
CA VAL A 368 -13.71 -26.69 -7.22
C VAL A 368 -12.28 -26.95 -7.65
N ASP A 369 -11.98 -26.66 -8.92
CA ASP A 369 -10.61 -26.63 -9.43
C ASP A 369 -9.99 -25.27 -9.15
N TYR A 370 -8.70 -25.23 -8.83
CA TYR A 370 -7.95 -24.01 -8.61
C TYR A 370 -6.48 -24.17 -8.99
N LEU A 371 -5.81 -23.04 -9.19
CA LEU A 371 -4.36 -22.99 -9.28
C LEU A 371 -3.79 -22.53 -7.94
N GLU A 372 -2.78 -23.26 -7.45
CA GLU A 372 -1.94 -22.85 -6.35
C GLU A 372 -0.65 -22.26 -6.92
N ILE A 373 -0.51 -20.93 -6.83
CA ILE A 373 0.58 -20.17 -7.44
C ILE A 373 1.67 -19.95 -6.40
N ASN A 374 2.85 -20.52 -6.65
CA ASN A 374 3.98 -20.42 -5.74
C ASN A 374 4.51 -18.99 -5.69
N GLU A 375 4.85 -18.51 -4.48
CA GLU A 375 5.40 -17.18 -4.23
C GLU A 375 6.73 -17.29 -3.47
N LEU A 376 7.69 -16.45 -3.84
CA LEU A 376 8.97 -16.39 -3.13
C LEU A 376 8.75 -15.91 -1.69
N ASN A 377 9.19 -16.67 -0.68
CA ASN A 377 9.09 -16.31 0.74
C ASN A 377 7.69 -15.88 1.21
N CYS A 378 6.64 -16.42 0.60
CA CYS A 378 5.25 -16.12 0.92
C CYS A 378 4.38 -17.36 0.69
N ILE A 379 3.23 -17.41 1.35
CA ILE A 379 2.23 -18.47 1.14
C ILE A 379 1.75 -18.42 -0.31
N PRO A 380 1.55 -19.58 -0.97
CA PRO A 380 1.01 -19.62 -2.33
C PRO A 380 -0.33 -18.88 -2.46
N ARG A 381 -0.55 -18.26 -3.62
CA ARG A 381 -1.82 -17.61 -3.95
C ARG A 381 -2.77 -18.61 -4.59
N ILE A 382 -4.04 -18.56 -4.20
CA ILE A 382 -5.08 -19.42 -4.76
C ILE A 382 -5.86 -18.65 -5.84
N TYR A 383 -6.04 -19.30 -6.98
CA TYR A 383 -6.86 -18.80 -8.08
C TYR A 383 -7.91 -19.85 -8.46
N PRO A 384 -9.18 -19.69 -8.04
CA PRO A 384 -10.26 -20.58 -8.43
C PRO A 384 -10.50 -20.57 -9.94
N LEU A 385 -10.77 -21.74 -10.52
CA LEU A 385 -10.98 -21.93 -11.95
C LEU A 385 -12.47 -22.09 -12.28
N ASP A 386 -12.97 -21.24 -13.16
CA ASP A 386 -14.30 -21.39 -13.78
C ASP A 386 -14.20 -22.06 -15.18
N PRO A 387 -15.33 -22.35 -15.87
CA PRO A 387 -15.31 -23.00 -17.19
C PRO A 387 -14.52 -22.24 -18.25
N ILE A 388 -14.54 -20.91 -18.24
CA ILE A 388 -13.80 -20.08 -19.20
C ILE A 388 -12.31 -20.09 -18.86
N ASP A 389 -11.90 -20.17 -17.58
CA ASP A 389 -10.48 -20.38 -17.26
C ASP A 389 -9.98 -21.68 -17.89
N LYS A 390 -10.78 -22.76 -17.81
CA LYS A 390 -10.41 -24.07 -18.32
C LYS A 390 -10.19 -24.05 -19.83
N ILE A 391 -11.08 -23.36 -20.57
CA ILE A 391 -10.94 -23.14 -22.01
C ILE A 391 -9.65 -22.36 -22.30
N MET A 392 -9.46 -21.21 -21.63
CA MET A 392 -8.29 -20.37 -21.89
C MET A 392 -6.97 -21.08 -21.55
N LEU A 393 -6.90 -21.82 -20.44
CA LEU A 393 -5.70 -22.57 -20.06
C LEU A 393 -5.39 -23.71 -21.03
N HIS A 394 -6.41 -24.34 -21.62
CA HIS A 394 -6.22 -25.36 -22.66
C HIS A 394 -5.60 -24.76 -23.92
N GLU A 395 -6.13 -23.63 -24.40
CA GLU A 395 -5.59 -22.93 -25.58
C GLU A 395 -4.18 -22.36 -25.34
N LEU A 396 -3.78 -22.18 -24.08
CA LEU A 396 -2.47 -21.68 -23.67
C LEU A 396 -1.44 -22.80 -23.37
N GLU A 397 -1.78 -24.08 -23.56
CA GLU A 397 -0.84 -25.20 -23.36
C GLU A 397 0.43 -25.06 -24.21
N LYS A 398 0.36 -24.31 -25.31
CA LYS A 398 1.50 -23.90 -26.13
C LYS A 398 1.51 -22.38 -26.27
N SER A 399 2.69 -21.81 -26.48
CA SER A 399 2.82 -20.40 -26.87
C SER A 399 1.92 -20.11 -28.06
N ILE A 400 1.17 -19.03 -27.97
CA ILE A 400 0.18 -18.66 -28.97
C ILE A 400 0.14 -17.15 -29.14
N ASN A 401 -0.03 -16.75 -30.38
CA ASN A 401 -0.19 -15.36 -30.75
C ASN A 401 -1.54 -14.81 -30.26
N TYR A 402 -1.57 -13.56 -29.79
CA TYR A 402 -2.79 -12.97 -29.22
C TYR A 402 -4.02 -13.08 -30.14
N TYR A 403 -3.89 -12.72 -31.42
CA TYR A 403 -5.06 -12.76 -32.32
C TYR A 403 -5.54 -14.18 -32.62
N GLU A 404 -4.60 -15.13 -32.73
CA GLU A 404 -4.92 -16.56 -32.87
C GLU A 404 -5.62 -17.09 -31.61
N PHE A 405 -5.13 -16.72 -30.43
CA PHE A 405 -5.72 -17.09 -29.15
C PHE A 405 -7.18 -16.62 -29.02
N ILE A 406 -7.45 -15.37 -29.42
CA ILE A 406 -8.80 -14.81 -29.46
C ILE A 406 -9.70 -15.61 -30.43
N ILE A 407 -9.20 -16.01 -31.60
CA ILE A 407 -10.00 -16.80 -32.55
C ILE A 407 -10.35 -18.17 -31.97
N ARG A 408 -9.36 -18.89 -31.42
CA ARG A 408 -9.58 -20.23 -30.87
C ARG A 408 -10.49 -20.23 -29.66
N CYS A 409 -10.28 -19.30 -28.73
CA CYS A 409 -11.17 -19.18 -27.58
C CYS A 409 -12.62 -18.90 -28.03
N LYS A 410 -12.84 -18.14 -29.11
CA LYS A 410 -14.18 -17.80 -29.59
C LYS A 410 -14.97 -19.03 -30.05
N GLU A 411 -14.32 -20.05 -30.60
CA GLU A 411 -14.96 -21.29 -31.07
C GLU A 411 -15.75 -22.01 -29.96
N TYR A 412 -15.40 -21.78 -28.69
CA TYR A 412 -16.09 -22.35 -27.53
C TYR A 412 -17.34 -21.56 -27.07
N PHE A 413 -17.59 -20.38 -27.65
CA PHE A 413 -18.71 -19.49 -27.28
C PHE A 413 -19.79 -19.36 -28.36
N ASP A 414 -19.65 -20.07 -29.49
CA ASP A 414 -20.63 -20.05 -30.57
C ASP A 414 -21.93 -20.74 -30.13
N GLY A 415 -22.96 -19.93 -29.82
CA GLY A 415 -24.30 -20.40 -29.41
C GLY A 415 -24.94 -19.59 -28.28
N ASP A 416 -24.16 -18.79 -27.53
CA ASP A 416 -24.57 -18.21 -26.24
C ASP A 416 -25.14 -16.78 -26.30
N GLY A 417 -25.53 -16.27 -27.47
CA GLY A 417 -26.12 -14.91 -27.55
C GLY A 417 -25.17 -13.78 -27.14
N PHE A 418 -23.84 -14.01 -27.19
CA PHE A 418 -22.82 -12.96 -27.15
C PHE A 418 -22.93 -12.11 -28.44
N GLU A 419 -23.96 -11.27 -28.51
CA GLU A 419 -24.33 -10.49 -29.69
C GLU A 419 -23.33 -9.38 -30.04
N GLU A 420 -22.29 -9.12 -29.23
CA GLU A 420 -21.29 -8.11 -29.54
C GLU A 420 -19.85 -8.61 -29.34
N CYS A 421 -19.05 -8.62 -30.42
CA CYS A 421 -17.62 -8.93 -30.39
C CYS A 421 -16.83 -8.14 -29.32
N LYS A 422 -17.36 -7.01 -28.84
CA LYS A 422 -16.74 -6.18 -27.80
C LYS A 422 -16.82 -6.79 -26.40
N GLU A 423 -17.95 -7.38 -26.03
CA GLU A 423 -18.13 -7.96 -24.68
C GLU A 423 -17.23 -9.18 -24.50
N TYR A 424 -17.19 -10.05 -25.51
CA TYR A 424 -16.28 -11.18 -25.57
C TYR A 424 -14.80 -10.75 -25.44
N LEU A 425 -14.35 -9.77 -26.23
CA LEU A 425 -12.98 -9.27 -26.14
C LEU A 425 -12.67 -8.67 -24.77
N SER A 426 -13.62 -7.92 -24.19
CA SER A 426 -13.49 -7.38 -22.83
C SER A 426 -13.30 -8.49 -21.80
N LEU A 427 -14.13 -9.54 -21.87
CA LEU A 427 -14.06 -10.69 -20.98
C LEU A 427 -12.70 -11.39 -21.04
N ILE A 428 -12.26 -11.78 -22.25
CA ILE A 428 -10.98 -12.48 -22.44
C ILE A 428 -9.80 -11.60 -22.05
N ASN A 429 -9.79 -10.32 -22.43
CA ASN A 429 -8.70 -9.40 -22.09
C ASN A 429 -8.61 -9.14 -20.59
N ASN A 430 -9.74 -8.97 -19.90
CA ASN A 430 -9.77 -8.82 -18.44
C ASN A 430 -9.22 -10.07 -17.74
N ARG A 431 -9.51 -11.26 -18.29
CA ARG A 431 -9.02 -12.53 -17.77
C ARG A 431 -7.54 -12.74 -17.99
N LEU A 432 -7.05 -12.47 -19.20
CA LEU A 432 -5.60 -12.45 -19.50
C LEU A 432 -4.87 -11.47 -18.60
N ARG A 433 -5.41 -10.26 -18.41
CA ARG A 433 -4.85 -9.28 -17.49
C ARG A 433 -4.76 -9.80 -16.06
N LYS A 434 -5.80 -10.50 -15.60
CA LYS A 434 -5.83 -11.15 -14.27
C LYS A 434 -4.78 -12.26 -14.20
N TYR A 435 -4.61 -13.09 -15.24
CA TYR A 435 -3.56 -14.11 -15.31
C TYR A 435 -2.16 -13.51 -15.21
N ILE A 436 -1.90 -12.37 -15.86
CA ILE A 436 -0.62 -11.65 -15.76
C ILE A 436 -0.41 -11.15 -14.32
N VAL A 437 -1.41 -10.52 -13.71
CA VAL A 437 -1.33 -10.06 -12.30
C VAL A 437 -1.10 -11.24 -11.33
N MET A 438 -1.66 -12.40 -11.64
CA MET A 438 -1.50 -13.63 -10.88
C MET A 438 -0.23 -14.42 -11.25
N LYS A 439 0.58 -13.97 -12.21
CA LYS A 439 1.80 -14.66 -12.68
C LYS A 439 1.50 -16.08 -13.21
N ILE A 440 0.39 -16.24 -13.91
CA ILE A 440 -0.01 -17.49 -14.60
C ILE A 440 0.49 -17.47 -16.05
N VAL A 441 0.46 -16.30 -16.69
CA VAL A 441 0.93 -16.12 -18.07
C VAL A 441 1.86 -14.92 -18.14
N HIS A 442 2.78 -14.95 -19.09
CA HIS A 442 3.55 -13.79 -19.52
C HIS A 442 3.27 -13.44 -20.97
N VAL A 443 3.52 -12.18 -21.31
CA VAL A 443 3.40 -11.67 -22.67
C VAL A 443 4.70 -11.01 -23.11
N PHE A 444 5.04 -11.12 -24.38
CA PHE A 444 6.18 -10.42 -24.98
C PHE A 444 6.00 -10.23 -26.49
N THR A 445 6.82 -9.34 -27.03
CA THR A 445 6.98 -9.12 -28.47
C THR A 445 8.37 -9.60 -28.89
N PHE A 446 8.47 -10.10 -30.12
CA PHE A 446 9.74 -10.48 -30.75
C PHE A 446 10.50 -9.27 -31.29
#